data_AF-A0A7C6J0Q1-F1
#
_entry.id   AF-A0A7C6J0Q1-F1
#
_cell.length_a   1.000
_cell.length_b   1.000
_cell.length_c   1.000
_cell.angle_alpha   90.00
_cell.angle_beta   90.00
_cell.angle_gamma   90.00
#
_symmetry.space_group_name_H-M   'P 1'
#
loop_
_entity.id
_entity.type
_entity.pdbx_description
1 polymer ?
#
loop_
_entity_poly.entity_id
_entity_poly.type
_entity_poly.pdbx_seq_one_letter_code
_entity_poly.pdbx_strand_id
1 'polypeptide(L)'
;MKVDIKKTKHYYDNYDDVCDCNACKYYTENVAEKFPNLKDFLESIGADITKPFDTSWINDDNHIIYLSVQYVIFGNWGEEDKINFDEFVITKSDNHPNTNIKDDHFVLHIERFVFEFNDGKEPNKWIN
;
A
#
# COMPACT_ATOMS: atom_id res chain seq x y z
N MET A 1 17.41 5.58 0.11
CA MET A 1 16.68 5.37 -1.16
C MET A 1 17.14 6.35 -2.23
N LYS A 2 17.25 5.87 -3.48
CA LYS A 2 17.38 6.67 -4.69
C LYS A 2 16.21 6.33 -5.60
N VAL A 3 15.19 7.18 -5.59
CA VAL A 3 13.91 6.94 -6.29
C VAL A 3 13.86 7.71 -7.61
N ASP A 4 13.35 7.06 -8.67
CA ASP A 4 12.92 7.73 -9.89
C ASP A 4 11.45 8.15 -9.78
N ILE A 5 11.23 9.33 -9.18
CA ILE A 5 9.88 9.84 -8.88
C ILE A 5 9.03 9.96 -10.13
N LYS A 6 9.61 10.41 -11.25
CA LYS A 6 8.88 10.60 -12.51
C LYS A 6 8.39 9.27 -13.06
N LYS A 7 9.23 8.24 -13.00
CA LYS A 7 8.89 6.92 -13.48
C LYS A 7 7.90 6.21 -12.57
N THR A 8 8.07 6.31 -11.25
CA THR A 8 7.10 5.82 -10.27
C THR A 8 5.73 6.47 -10.51
N LYS A 9 5.69 7.80 -10.65
CA LYS A 9 4.44 8.51 -10.96
C LYS A 9 3.81 8.02 -12.27
N HIS A 10 4.62 7.92 -13.34
CA HIS A 10 4.12 7.42 -14.62
C HIS A 10 3.55 6.00 -14.52
N TYR A 11 4.18 5.12 -13.72
CA TYR A 11 3.65 3.79 -13.45
C TYR A 11 2.27 3.86 -12.80
N TYR A 12 2.09 4.61 -11.70
CA TYR A 12 0.79 4.70 -11.01
C TYR A 12 -0.28 5.42 -11.82
N ASP A 13 0.09 6.41 -12.64
CA ASP A 13 -0.82 7.08 -13.56
C ASP A 13 -1.40 6.10 -14.62
N ASN A 14 -0.75 4.96 -14.88
CA ASN A 14 -1.17 3.94 -15.86
C ASN A 14 -1.44 2.56 -15.23
N TYR A 15 -1.33 2.42 -13.91
CA TYR A 15 -1.55 1.16 -13.21
C TYR A 15 -3.02 1.02 -12.84
N ASP A 16 -3.70 0.08 -13.47
CA ASP A 16 -5.12 -0.20 -13.25
C ASP A 16 -5.38 -1.61 -12.70
N ASP A 17 -4.33 -2.39 -12.45
CA ASP A 17 -4.41 -3.78 -11.99
C ASP A 17 -4.57 -3.88 -10.46
N VAL A 18 -5.42 -3.01 -9.89
CA VAL A 18 -5.75 -3.02 -8.47
C VAL A 18 -6.83 -4.08 -8.23
N CYS A 19 -6.58 -4.99 -7.29
CA CYS A 19 -7.53 -6.03 -6.91
C CYS A 19 -8.89 -5.40 -6.51
N ASP A 20 -9.97 -5.93 -7.07
CA ASP A 20 -11.31 -5.38 -6.91
C ASP A 20 -12.16 -6.14 -5.88
N CYS A 21 -11.55 -7.02 -5.09
CA CYS A 21 -12.24 -7.66 -3.97
C CYS A 21 -12.70 -6.61 -2.95
N ASN A 22 -13.71 -6.94 -2.17
CA ASN A 22 -14.35 -5.93 -1.35
C ASN A 22 -13.42 -5.37 -0.25
N ALA A 23 -12.50 -6.18 0.29
CA ALA A 23 -11.46 -5.70 1.19
C ALA A 23 -10.54 -4.69 0.48
N CYS A 24 -9.98 -5.02 -0.69
CA CYS A 24 -9.13 -4.08 -1.42
C CYS A 24 -9.84 -2.77 -1.79
N LYS A 25 -11.12 -2.83 -2.18
CA LYS A 25 -11.95 -1.63 -2.39
C LYS A 25 -12.06 -0.79 -1.13
N TYR A 26 -12.36 -1.42 0.01
CA TYR A 26 -12.43 -0.73 1.29
C TYR A 26 -11.09 -0.06 1.66
N TYR A 27 -9.95 -0.71 1.41
CA TYR A 27 -8.64 -0.09 1.58
C TYR A 27 -8.51 1.18 0.71
N THR A 28 -8.67 1.02 -0.61
CA THR A 28 -8.52 2.09 -1.61
C THR A 28 -9.41 3.29 -1.32
N GLU A 29 -10.64 3.07 -0.86
CA GLU A 29 -11.60 4.14 -0.56
C GLU A 29 -11.31 4.90 0.73
N ASN A 30 -10.63 4.29 1.71
CA ASN A 30 -10.52 4.85 3.08
C ASN A 30 -9.07 5.17 3.50
N VAL A 31 -8.06 4.55 2.88
CA VAL A 31 -6.66 4.66 3.33
C VAL A 31 -6.13 6.10 3.28
N ALA A 32 -6.47 6.84 2.22
CA ALA A 32 -5.99 8.21 2.00
C ALA A 32 -6.49 9.17 3.09
N GLU A 33 -7.76 9.04 3.50
CA GLU A 33 -8.35 9.86 4.57
C GLU A 33 -7.81 9.46 5.94
N LYS A 34 -7.66 8.15 6.18
CA LYS A 34 -7.24 7.63 7.47
C LYS A 34 -5.75 7.87 7.77
N PHE A 35 -4.89 7.82 6.74
CA PHE A 35 -3.44 7.91 6.88
C PHE A 35 -2.85 9.00 5.98
N PRO A 36 -3.20 10.29 6.21
CA PRO A 36 -2.79 11.39 5.33
C PRO A 36 -1.27 11.59 5.29
N ASN A 37 -0.56 11.38 6.40
CA ASN A 37 0.90 11.49 6.42
C ASN A 37 1.55 10.43 5.51
N LEU A 38 1.04 9.19 5.55
CA LEU A 38 1.56 8.13 4.69
C LEU A 38 1.23 8.40 3.22
N LYS A 39 0.03 8.93 2.95
CA LYS A 39 -0.34 9.39 1.60
C LYS A 39 0.68 10.41 1.10
N ASP A 40 0.95 11.45 1.88
CA ASP A 40 1.90 12.51 1.49
C ASP A 40 3.33 11.96 1.30
N PHE A 41 3.75 11.01 2.13
CA PHE A 41 5.02 10.30 1.95
C PHE A 41 5.07 9.54 0.63
N LEU A 42 4.06 8.71 0.33
CA LEU A 42 4.00 7.93 -0.91
C LEU A 42 3.95 8.86 -2.14
N GLU A 43 3.15 9.93 -2.09
CA GLU A 43 3.08 10.93 -3.16
C GLU A 43 4.43 11.63 -3.37
N SER A 44 5.18 11.90 -2.29
CA SER A 44 6.52 12.52 -2.39
C SER A 44 7.54 11.67 -3.15
N ILE A 45 7.33 10.35 -3.19
CA ILE A 45 8.15 9.40 -3.96
C ILE A 45 7.45 8.93 -5.26
N GLY A 46 6.32 9.54 -5.60
CA GLY A 46 5.57 9.32 -6.84
C GLY A 46 4.59 8.15 -6.80
N ALA A 47 4.35 7.53 -5.64
CA ALA A 47 3.42 6.43 -5.48
C ALA A 47 2.00 6.91 -5.11
N ASP A 48 1.00 6.14 -5.51
CA ASP A 48 -0.41 6.38 -5.16
C ASP A 48 -0.86 5.38 -4.08
N ILE A 49 -1.16 5.88 -2.89
CA ILE A 49 -1.61 5.08 -1.74
C ILE A 49 -2.89 4.28 -2.02
N THR A 50 -3.70 4.72 -2.99
CA THR A 50 -4.98 4.07 -3.31
C THR A 50 -4.79 2.88 -4.26
N LYS A 51 -3.58 2.68 -4.79
CA LYS A 51 -3.25 1.66 -5.79
C LYS A 51 -2.21 0.67 -5.27
N PRO A 52 -2.48 -0.10 -4.20
CA PRO A 52 -1.52 -1.08 -3.72
C PRO A 52 -1.19 -2.12 -4.81
N PHE A 53 0.08 -2.52 -4.88
CA PHE A 53 0.53 -3.61 -5.74
C PHE A 53 0.00 -4.96 -5.25
N ASP A 54 0.08 -5.18 -3.94
CA ASP A 54 -0.46 -6.37 -3.28
C ASP A 54 -0.93 -6.03 -1.88
N THR A 55 -1.94 -6.77 -1.41
CA THR A 55 -2.43 -6.66 -0.03
C THR A 55 -2.70 -8.04 0.56
N SER A 56 -2.41 -8.20 1.85
CA SER A 56 -2.88 -9.34 2.63
C SER A 56 -3.63 -8.82 3.85
N TRP A 57 -4.75 -9.46 4.16
CA TRP A 57 -5.66 -8.99 5.20
C TRP A 57 -6.29 -10.14 5.97
N ILE A 58 -6.70 -9.82 7.19
CA ILE A 58 -7.55 -10.64 8.05
C ILE A 58 -8.64 -9.73 8.62
N ASN A 59 -9.80 -10.28 8.95
CA ASN A 59 -10.88 -9.52 9.57
C ASN A 59 -11.55 -10.32 10.68
N ASP A 60 -12.20 -9.60 11.57
CA ASP A 60 -13.18 -10.11 12.53
C ASP A 60 -14.46 -9.28 12.44
N ASP A 61 -15.39 -9.45 13.39
CA ASP A 61 -16.66 -8.74 13.40
C ASP A 61 -16.52 -7.21 13.60
N ASN A 62 -15.38 -6.73 14.09
CA ASN A 62 -15.17 -5.35 14.51
C ASN A 62 -14.08 -4.62 13.70
N HIS A 63 -13.18 -5.37 13.06
CA HIS A 63 -12.04 -4.79 12.34
C HIS A 63 -11.68 -5.55 11.07
N ILE A 64 -11.05 -4.83 10.13
CA ILE A 64 -10.17 -5.41 9.13
C ILE A 64 -8.74 -4.92 9.37
N ILE A 65 -7.80 -5.85 9.31
CA ILE A 65 -6.37 -5.59 9.47
C ILE A 65 -5.67 -6.00 8.17
N TYR A 66 -5.06 -5.03 7.49
CA TYR A 66 -4.15 -5.30 6.38
C TYR A 66 -2.77 -5.58 6.96
N LEU A 67 -2.40 -6.86 6.99
CA LEU A 67 -1.14 -7.35 7.53
C LEU A 67 0.04 -6.91 6.66
N SER A 68 -0.16 -6.85 5.35
CA SER A 68 0.84 -6.43 4.37
C SER A 68 0.16 -5.56 3.32
N VAL A 69 0.70 -4.38 3.07
CA VAL A 69 0.39 -3.59 1.89
C VAL A 69 1.68 -3.23 1.17
N GLN A 70 1.70 -3.45 -0.14
CA GLN A 70 2.91 -3.34 -0.93
C GLN A 70 2.77 -2.33 -2.06
N TYR A 71 3.86 -1.62 -2.36
CA TYR A 71 3.92 -0.61 -3.42
C TYR A 71 5.19 -0.76 -4.25
N VAL A 72 5.07 -0.76 -5.57
CA VAL A 72 6.22 -0.76 -6.47
C VAL A 72 6.81 0.66 -6.55
N ILE A 73 8.11 0.79 -6.40
CA ILE A 73 8.85 2.05 -6.53
C ILE A 73 10.04 1.85 -7.47
N PHE A 74 10.18 2.74 -8.46
CA PHE A 74 11.31 2.70 -9.38
C PHE A 74 12.56 3.32 -8.75
N GLY A 75 13.71 2.67 -8.96
CA GLY A 75 14.99 3.04 -8.37
C GLY A 75 15.51 1.99 -7.40
N ASN A 76 16.23 2.44 -6.37
CA ASN A 76 16.97 1.56 -5.45
C ASN A 76 16.66 1.93 -3.98
N TRP A 77 16.36 0.94 -3.16
CA TRP A 77 16.04 1.09 -1.73
C TRP A 77 17.21 1.71 -0.92
N GLY A 78 18.45 1.32 -1.21
CA GLY A 78 19.65 1.74 -0.49
C GLY A 78 20.09 0.71 0.55
N GLU A 79 20.98 1.12 1.46
CA GLU A 79 21.61 0.23 2.45
C GLU A 79 20.83 0.13 3.78
N GLU A 80 19.81 0.96 3.99
CA GLU A 80 18.97 0.94 5.19
C GLU A 80 18.10 -0.32 5.22
N ASP A 81 17.86 -0.90 6.40
CA ASP A 81 16.97 -2.06 6.53
C ASP A 81 15.48 -1.65 6.55
N LYS A 82 15.18 -0.45 7.08
CA LYS A 82 13.82 0.07 7.28
C LYS A 82 13.78 1.58 7.36
N ILE A 83 12.59 2.13 7.15
CA ILE A 83 12.25 3.52 7.43
C ILE A 83 11.21 3.50 8.54
N ASN A 84 11.49 4.22 9.64
CA ASN A 84 10.48 4.45 10.68
C ASN A 84 9.69 5.71 10.27
N PHE A 85 8.38 5.57 10.12
CA PHE A 85 7.50 6.63 9.64
C PHE A 85 6.27 6.73 10.54
N ASP A 86 6.27 7.68 11.47
CA ASP A 86 5.20 7.86 12.47
C ASP A 86 4.80 6.54 13.14
N GLU A 87 3.61 6.02 12.78
CA GLU A 87 3.01 4.79 13.29
C GLU A 87 3.35 3.53 12.47
N PHE A 88 4.10 3.70 11.38
CA PHE A 88 4.46 2.65 10.43
C PHE A 88 5.95 2.35 10.43
N VAL A 89 6.25 1.09 10.13
CA VAL A 89 7.57 0.66 9.70
C VAL A 89 7.46 0.28 8.22
N ILE A 90 8.28 0.93 7.40
CA ILE A 90 8.36 0.67 5.97
C ILE A 90 9.64 -0.12 5.71
N THR A 91 9.51 -1.24 5.01
CA THR A 91 10.62 -2.12 4.64
C THR A 91 10.64 -2.37 3.14
N LYS A 92 11.76 -2.89 2.64
CA LYS A 92 11.78 -3.52 1.32
C LYS A 92 11.26 -4.96 1.46
N SER A 93 10.32 -5.35 0.60
CA SER A 93 9.90 -6.75 0.48
C SER A 93 10.66 -7.46 -0.64
N ASP A 94 11.09 -8.69 -0.35
CA ASP A 94 11.49 -9.68 -1.34
C ASP A 94 10.43 -10.79 -1.48
N ASN A 95 9.31 -10.71 -0.76
CA ASN A 95 8.17 -11.61 -0.82
C ASN A 95 6.95 -10.88 -1.39
N HIS A 96 6.84 -10.88 -2.70
CA HIS A 96 5.79 -10.22 -3.44
C HIS A 96 5.50 -10.95 -4.75
N PRO A 97 4.32 -10.79 -5.36
CA PRO A 97 4.05 -11.29 -6.70
C PRO A 97 5.08 -10.79 -7.72
N ASN A 98 5.29 -11.53 -8.82
CA ASN A 98 6.19 -11.05 -9.87
C ASN A 98 5.66 -9.73 -10.46
N THR A 99 6.48 -8.68 -10.43
CA THR A 99 6.12 -7.35 -10.93
C THR A 99 6.10 -7.28 -12.45
N ASN A 100 6.79 -8.20 -13.14
CA ASN A 100 7.06 -8.16 -14.59
C ASN A 100 7.80 -6.88 -15.06
N ILE A 101 8.39 -6.11 -14.15
CA ILE A 101 9.13 -4.87 -14.46
C ILE A 101 10.60 -5.21 -14.70
N LYS A 102 11.15 -4.73 -15.82
CA LYS A 102 12.55 -4.96 -16.20
C LYS A 102 13.52 -3.93 -15.65
N ASP A 103 13.03 -2.72 -15.44
CA ASP A 103 13.85 -1.62 -14.94
C ASP A 103 14.11 -1.78 -13.45
N ASP A 104 15.16 -1.11 -12.94
CA ASP A 104 15.47 -1.10 -11.52
C ASP A 104 14.26 -0.60 -10.70
N HIS A 105 13.79 -1.44 -9.79
CA HIS A 105 12.68 -1.15 -8.89
C HIS A 105 12.82 -1.98 -7.61
N PHE A 106 12.06 -1.59 -6.59
CA PHE A 106 11.89 -2.33 -5.36
C PHE A 106 10.43 -2.27 -4.91
N VAL A 107 10.02 -3.20 -4.06
CA VAL A 107 8.69 -3.23 -3.48
C VAL A 107 8.76 -2.75 -2.03
N LEU A 108 8.08 -1.65 -1.73
CA LEU A 108 7.82 -1.23 -0.37
C LEU A 108 6.85 -2.18 0.28
N HIS A 109 7.04 -2.42 1.56
CA HIS A 109 6.14 -3.17 2.41
C HIS A 109 5.86 -2.38 3.67
N ILE A 110 4.57 -2.20 3.92
CA ILE A 110 4.05 -1.49 5.07
C ILE A 110 3.10 -2.44 5.80
N GLU A 111 3.33 -2.61 7.09
CA GLU A 111 2.58 -3.56 7.89
C GLU A 111 1.45 -2.88 8.67
N ARG A 112 0.41 -3.67 8.94
CA ARG A 112 -0.55 -3.46 10.04
C ARG A 112 -1.40 -2.19 9.94
N PHE A 113 -2.15 -2.05 8.85
CA PHE A 113 -3.23 -1.05 8.77
C PHE A 113 -4.47 -1.60 9.47
N VAL A 114 -4.99 -0.88 10.48
CA VAL A 114 -6.17 -1.30 11.24
C VAL A 114 -7.33 -0.36 10.95
N PHE A 115 -8.43 -0.90 10.44
CA PHE A 115 -9.67 -0.16 10.25
C PHE A 115 -10.75 -0.75 11.16
N GLU A 116 -11.26 0.07 12.08
CA GLU A 116 -12.42 -0.30 12.91
C GLU A 116 -13.72 -0.04 12.14
N PHE A 117 -14.72 -0.87 12.39
CA PHE A 117 -16.02 -0.81 11.74
C PHE A 117 -17.06 0.05 12.49
N ASN A 118 -16.62 0.79 13.51
CA ASN A 118 -17.43 1.38 14.57
C ASN A 118 -18.35 2.56 14.17
N ASP A 119 -18.54 2.86 12.87
CA ASP A 119 -19.33 4.01 12.40
C ASP A 119 -20.64 3.64 11.68
N GLY A 120 -21.23 2.48 12.00
CA GLY A 120 -22.52 2.07 11.41
C GLY A 120 -22.45 1.74 9.91
N LYS A 121 -21.24 1.73 9.33
CA LYS A 121 -20.96 1.12 8.03
C LYS A 121 -20.72 -0.37 8.25
N GLU A 122 -21.81 -1.14 8.29
CA GLU A 122 -21.74 -2.60 8.45
C GLU A 122 -20.81 -3.21 7.38
N PRO A 123 -19.67 -3.81 7.75
CA PRO A 123 -18.73 -4.46 6.83
C PRO A 123 -19.20 -5.83 6.41
N ASN A 124 -20.13 -6.41 7.17
CA ASN A 124 -20.57 -7.80 7.01
C ASN A 124 -21.28 -8.08 5.66
N LYS A 125 -21.54 -7.04 4.85
CA LYS A 125 -22.02 -7.17 3.46
C LYS A 125 -20.95 -6.93 2.39
N TRP A 126 -19.76 -6.45 2.77
CA TRP A 126 -18.70 -5.99 1.87
C TRP A 126 -17.38 -6.72 2.10
N ILE A 127 -17.33 -7.93 2.64
CA ILE A 127 -16.05 -8.67 2.77
C ILE A 127 -16.18 -10.14 2.33
N ASN A 128 -17.41 -10.59 2.01
CA ASN A 128 -17.69 -11.89 1.40
C ASN A 128 -18.01 -11.74 -0.09
#